data_AF-A0A081CLU6-F1
#
_entry.id   AF-A0A081CLU6-F1
#
_cell.length_a   1.000
_cell.length_b   1.000
_cell.length_c   1.000
_cell.angle_alpha   90.00
_cell.angle_beta   90.00
_cell.angle_gamma   90.00
#
_symmetry.space_group_name_H-M   'P 1'
#
loop_
_entity.id
_entity.type
_entity.pdbx_description
1 polymer ?
#
loop_
_entity_poly.entity_id
_entity_poly.type
_entity_poly.pdbx_seq_one_letter_code
_entity_poly.pdbx_strand_id
1 'polypeptide(L)'
;MNAKPPQGYSLLTLGFLSATIFTFVWFQYNASIPTEWFFSYGSLAEHDNAMTHGNSSGEPALEPIELFRQYKVLPPMASLRNSSGQFDFIQRKEAFGLYYVGHAFPGLLWCILMAVQNTNKVREAYPCTHRVLGRITLAISTLLSLSGWSLLRRKGLSFRHEDWCHLHKVRFDGRTVFLWPSFASMTDMIGLLVLFTGYKTIAHARRGNYAAHRTWARFHTYTGFAIPVQRACQGFLFVVAMLVPLLPKSILQRFNYPSSDESTYEAELACMGLAVFLAAITSAFIVYRDVSRRPSRRKHANAKVN
;
A
#
# COMPACT_ATOMS: atom_id res chain seq x y z
N MET A 1 -30.25 -24.74 13.20
CA MET A 1 -29.12 -24.17 13.97
C MET A 1 -28.49 -23.04 13.17
N ASN A 2 -28.61 -21.81 13.68
CA ASN A 2 -28.18 -20.57 13.03
C ASN A 2 -26.65 -20.41 13.10
N ALA A 3 -25.94 -20.68 12.00
CA ALA A 3 -24.55 -20.31 11.87
C ALA A 3 -24.46 -18.78 11.73
N LYS A 4 -23.92 -18.10 12.75
CA LYS A 4 -23.59 -16.68 12.66
C LYS A 4 -22.64 -16.46 11.46
N PRO A 5 -22.93 -15.52 10.55
CA PRO A 5 -21.99 -15.17 9.50
C PRO A 5 -20.70 -14.61 10.12
N PRO A 6 -19.53 -14.83 9.48
CA PRO A 6 -18.29 -14.25 9.97
C PRO A 6 -18.45 -12.73 10.02
N GLN A 7 -18.14 -12.13 11.17
CA GLN A 7 -18.18 -10.68 11.37
C GLN A 7 -17.34 -10.02 10.29
N GLY A 8 -18.01 -9.38 9.32
CA GLY A 8 -17.36 -8.49 8.38
C GLY A 8 -16.74 -7.33 9.15
N TYR A 9 -15.61 -6.83 8.67
CA TYR A 9 -15.00 -5.59 9.15
C TYR A 9 -16.09 -4.53 9.31
N SER A 10 -16.15 -3.88 10.48
CA SER A 10 -17.23 -2.93 10.74
C SER A 10 -17.14 -1.77 9.73
N LEU A 11 -18.29 -1.33 9.21
CA LEU A 11 -18.39 -0.14 8.35
C LEU A 11 -17.73 1.09 8.99
N LEU A 12 -17.66 1.10 10.32
CA LEU A 12 -16.99 2.11 11.14
C LEU A 12 -15.46 2.14 10.91
N THR A 13 -14.82 0.98 10.77
CA THR A 13 -13.38 0.86 10.52
C THR A 13 -13.02 1.30 9.10
N LEU A 14 -13.87 0.97 8.11
CA LEU A 14 -13.73 1.44 6.73
C LEU A 14 -14.03 2.94 6.59
N GLY A 15 -15.02 3.46 7.33
CA GLY A 15 -15.37 4.87 7.38
C GLY A 15 -14.27 5.73 8.01
N PHE A 16 -13.68 5.27 9.10
CA PHE A 16 -12.58 5.98 9.77
C PHE A 16 -11.35 6.08 8.88
N LEU A 17 -10.94 4.97 8.25
CA LEU A 17 -9.81 4.97 7.31
C LEU A 17 -10.05 5.88 6.10
N SER A 18 -11.29 5.91 5.59
CA SER A 18 -11.67 6.79 4.47
C SER A 18 -11.67 8.27 4.87
N ALA A 19 -12.12 8.59 6.09
CA ALA A 19 -12.09 9.95 6.64
C ALA A 19 -10.65 10.43 6.85
N THR A 20 -9.76 9.58 7.39
CA THR A 20 -8.33 9.93 7.58
C THR A 20 -7.66 10.24 6.23
N ILE A 21 -7.94 9.44 5.20
CA ILE A 21 -7.41 9.68 3.84
C ILE A 21 -7.99 10.97 3.24
N PHE A 22 -9.29 11.22 3.40
CA PHE A 22 -9.94 12.44 2.92
C PHE A 22 -9.37 13.69 3.62
N THR A 23 -9.23 13.67 4.94
CA THR A 23 -8.65 14.79 5.71
C THR A 23 -7.21 15.06 5.29
N PHE A 24 -6.39 14.00 5.13
CA PHE A 24 -5.00 14.15 4.67
C PHE A 24 -4.92 14.80 3.27
N VAL A 25 -5.77 14.38 2.33
CA VAL A 25 -5.83 14.95 0.96
C VAL A 25 -6.40 16.37 0.96
N TRP A 26 -7.42 16.66 1.77
CA TRP A 26 -8.02 17.99 1.91
C TRP A 26 -7.02 19.02 2.46
N PHE A 27 -6.21 18.64 3.46
CA PHE A 27 -5.16 19.48 4.00
C PHE A 27 -4.05 19.78 2.98
N GLN A 28 -3.68 18.81 2.13
CA GLN A 28 -2.70 19.05 1.06
C GLN A 28 -3.20 20.03 -0.02
N TYR A 29 -4.51 20.18 -0.19
CA TYR A 29 -5.11 20.98 -1.27
C TYR A 29 -5.53 22.39 -0.83
N ASN A 30 -6.05 22.54 0.39
CA ASN A 30 -6.65 23.81 0.84
C ASN A 30 -5.78 24.59 1.82
N ALA A 31 -4.71 24.01 2.37
CA ALA A 31 -3.79 24.77 3.19
C ALA A 31 -2.94 25.67 2.27
N SER A 32 -3.28 26.96 2.20
CA SER A 32 -2.40 28.05 1.76
C SER A 32 -1.25 28.32 2.75
N ILE A 33 -0.97 27.35 3.62
CA ILE A 33 0.19 27.41 4.50
C ILE A 33 1.37 27.01 3.63
N PRO A 34 2.44 27.84 3.52
CA PRO A 34 3.65 27.43 2.86
C PRO A 34 4.09 26.12 3.49
N THR A 35 4.06 25.03 2.74
CA THR A 35 4.51 23.72 3.25
C THR A 35 5.95 23.80 3.76
N GLU A 36 6.73 24.76 3.28
CA GLU A 36 8.05 25.16 3.79
C GLU A 36 8.08 25.46 5.31
N TRP A 37 6.97 25.95 5.89
CA TRP A 37 6.84 26.17 7.34
C TRP A 37 6.67 24.87 8.14
N PHE A 38 6.05 23.86 7.55
CA PHE A 38 5.92 22.52 8.14
C PHE A 38 7.13 21.61 7.82
N PHE A 39 7.76 21.83 6.67
CA PHE A 39 8.67 20.90 6.01
C PHE A 39 10.01 21.55 5.56
N SER A 40 10.60 22.44 6.37
CA SER A 40 12.03 22.78 6.24
C SER A 40 12.83 21.59 6.78
N TYR A 41 13.41 20.79 5.87
CA TYR A 41 14.12 19.56 6.23
C TYR A 41 15.48 19.51 5.56
N GLY A 42 16.48 19.28 6.39
CA GLY A 42 17.77 18.88 5.89
C GLY A 42 17.84 17.39 5.61
N SER A 43 18.71 17.05 4.66
CA SER A 43 19.03 15.68 4.31
C SER A 43 19.99 15.07 5.37
N LEU A 44 20.17 13.74 5.39
CA LEU A 44 21.15 13.12 6.31
C LEU A 44 22.59 13.53 5.93
N ALA A 45 22.81 13.92 4.66
CA ALA A 45 24.07 14.52 4.21
C ALA A 45 24.25 15.97 4.70
N GLU A 46 23.18 16.76 4.84
CA GLU A 46 23.24 18.04 5.56
C GLU A 46 23.48 17.86 7.06
N HIS A 47 23.00 16.76 7.66
CA HIS A 47 23.34 16.31 9.01
C HIS A 47 24.84 15.98 9.15
N ASP A 48 25.43 15.22 8.23
CA ASP A 48 26.87 14.90 8.30
C ASP A 48 27.73 16.15 8.07
N ASN A 49 27.37 17.02 7.12
CA ASN A 49 28.07 18.30 6.90
C ASN A 49 27.98 19.22 8.14
N ALA A 50 26.81 19.29 8.79
CA ALA A 50 26.64 20.05 10.04
C ALA A 50 27.44 19.45 11.21
N MET A 51 27.53 18.11 11.30
CA MET A 51 28.37 17.40 12.28
C MET A 51 29.87 17.62 12.05
N THR A 52 30.33 17.66 10.80
CA THR A 52 31.74 18.00 10.49
C THR A 52 32.09 19.45 10.76
N HIS A 53 31.14 20.38 10.61
CA HIS A 53 31.36 21.79 10.93
C HIS A 53 31.19 22.10 12.44
N GLY A 54 30.32 21.40 13.18
CA GLY A 54 30.17 21.56 14.63
C GLY A 54 31.39 21.11 15.44
N ASN A 55 32.19 20.16 14.91
CA ASN A 55 33.46 19.76 15.52
C ASN A 55 34.55 20.85 15.43
N SER A 56 34.35 21.92 14.65
CA SER A 56 35.29 23.06 14.57
C SER A 56 34.96 24.21 15.52
N SER A 57 33.76 24.25 16.11
CA SER A 57 33.26 25.36 16.94
C SER A 57 33.18 25.09 18.44
N GLY A 58 33.51 23.87 18.90
CA GLY A 58 33.55 23.54 20.34
C GLY A 58 32.17 23.42 21.01
N GLU A 59 31.09 23.29 20.22
CA GLU A 59 29.75 23.04 20.76
C GLU A 59 29.54 21.55 21.11
N PRO A 60 28.78 21.24 22.17
CA PRO A 60 28.50 19.86 22.56
C PRO A 60 27.74 19.12 21.46
N ALA A 61 28.13 17.87 21.19
CA ALA A 61 27.43 16.99 20.27
C ALA A 61 25.95 16.86 20.69
N LEU A 62 25.04 17.36 19.87
CA LEU A 62 23.60 17.34 20.15
C LEU A 62 23.10 15.90 20.34
N GLU A 63 22.24 15.70 21.33
CA GLU A 63 21.59 14.41 21.56
C GLU A 63 20.65 14.06 20.37
N PRO A 64 20.49 12.78 20.00
CA PRO A 64 19.66 12.37 18.85
C PRO A 64 18.24 12.94 18.86
N ILE A 65 17.67 13.17 20.05
CA ILE A 65 16.33 13.75 20.24
C ILE A 65 16.29 15.26 19.95
N GLU A 66 17.38 15.98 20.17
CA GLU A 66 17.52 17.42 19.89
C GLU A 66 17.77 17.63 18.40
N LEU A 67 18.51 16.72 17.76
CA LEU A 67 18.71 16.66 16.30
C LEU A 67 17.41 16.39 15.53
N PHE A 68 16.57 15.45 16.02
CA PHE A 68 15.23 15.21 15.47
C PHE A 68 14.34 16.46 15.53
N ARG A 69 14.46 17.24 16.62
CA ARG A 69 13.72 18.51 16.79
C ARG A 69 14.24 19.62 15.89
N GLN A 70 15.55 19.68 15.65
CA GLN A 70 16.19 20.76 14.88
C GLN A 70 16.07 20.58 13.36
N TYR A 71 16.27 19.37 12.84
CA TYR A 71 16.22 19.10 11.39
C TYR A 71 14.85 18.63 10.91
N LYS A 72 13.89 18.52 11.83
CA LYS A 72 12.51 18.04 11.63
C LYS A 72 12.42 16.82 10.70
N VAL A 73 13.42 15.93 10.69
CA VAL A 73 13.61 14.87 9.68
C VAL A 73 12.35 13.99 9.60
N LEU A 74 11.54 14.14 8.54
CA LEU A 74 10.52 13.13 8.25
C LEU A 74 11.25 11.80 8.01
N PRO A 75 10.73 10.68 8.53
CA PRO A 75 11.31 9.38 8.24
C PRO A 75 11.32 9.14 6.72
N PRO A 76 12.25 8.29 6.22
CA PRO A 76 12.46 7.99 4.80
C PRO A 76 11.30 7.31 4.05
N MET A 77 10.08 7.80 4.18
CA MET A 77 8.85 7.12 3.75
C MET A 77 7.83 8.11 3.18
N ALA A 78 8.12 9.41 3.24
CA ALA A 78 7.35 10.40 2.53
C ALA A 78 7.90 10.46 1.09
N SER A 79 7.22 9.73 0.19
CA SER A 79 7.35 9.65 -1.28
C SER A 79 7.77 10.91 -2.05
N LEU A 80 7.83 12.05 -1.38
CA LEU A 80 7.95 13.36 -1.96
C LEU A 80 9.39 13.69 -2.38
N ARG A 81 10.42 12.96 -1.92
CA ARG A 81 11.84 13.22 -2.24
C ARG A 81 12.34 12.40 -3.43
N ASN A 82 13.21 13.00 -4.25
CA ASN A 82 13.93 12.34 -5.34
C ASN A 82 15.27 11.75 -4.85
N SER A 83 16.05 11.15 -5.75
CA SER A 83 17.37 10.56 -5.41
C SER A 83 18.40 11.57 -4.93
N SER A 84 18.20 12.87 -5.22
CA SER A 84 19.02 13.96 -4.68
C SER A 84 18.48 14.53 -3.37
N GLY A 85 17.51 13.86 -2.72
CA GLY A 85 16.90 14.29 -1.45
C GLY A 85 15.93 15.47 -1.54
N GLN A 86 15.70 16.03 -2.73
CA GLN A 86 14.84 17.19 -2.95
C GLN A 86 13.39 16.80 -3.21
N PHE A 87 12.45 17.65 -2.80
CA PHE A 87 11.04 17.41 -3.02
C PHE A 87 10.63 17.73 -4.47
N ASP A 88 10.11 16.75 -5.23
CA ASP A 88 9.62 16.97 -6.60
C ASP A 88 8.11 17.17 -6.64
N PHE A 89 7.69 18.42 -6.44
CA PHE A 89 6.29 18.83 -6.48
C PHE A 89 5.77 19.09 -7.90
N ILE A 90 6.66 19.40 -8.85
CA ILE A 90 6.29 19.78 -10.22
C ILE A 90 5.76 18.55 -10.96
N GLN A 91 6.48 17.43 -10.94
CA GLN A 91 6.00 16.20 -11.56
C GLN A 91 4.67 15.74 -10.97
N ARG A 92 4.46 15.93 -9.67
CA ARG A 92 3.22 15.56 -8.97
C ARG A 92 2.03 16.42 -9.40
N LYS A 93 2.25 17.71 -9.62
CA LYS A 93 1.23 18.63 -10.16
C LYS A 93 0.81 18.21 -11.57
N GLU A 94 1.76 17.84 -12.42
CA GLU A 94 1.49 17.34 -13.78
C GLU A 94 0.79 15.97 -13.80
N ALA A 95 0.99 15.17 -12.76
CA ALA A 95 0.34 13.88 -12.59
C ALA A 95 -1.06 13.95 -11.99
N PHE A 96 -1.53 15.14 -11.58
CA PHE A 96 -2.73 15.30 -10.76
C PHE A 96 -3.95 14.57 -11.33
N GLY A 97 -4.25 14.78 -12.61
CA GLY A 97 -5.39 14.13 -13.28
C GLY A 97 -5.26 12.60 -13.28
N LEU A 98 -4.07 12.07 -13.62
CA LEU A 98 -3.85 10.63 -13.67
C LEU A 98 -3.90 10.00 -12.27
N TYR A 99 -3.30 10.65 -11.27
CA TYR A 99 -3.24 10.13 -9.91
C TYR A 99 -4.55 10.32 -9.16
N TYR A 100 -5.04 11.55 -8.97
CA TYR A 100 -6.20 11.79 -8.13
C TYR A 100 -7.51 11.38 -8.81
N VAL A 101 -7.72 11.78 -10.06
CA VAL A 101 -8.96 11.50 -10.80
C VAL A 101 -8.93 10.09 -11.41
N GLY A 102 -7.80 9.67 -11.96
CA GLY A 102 -7.65 8.39 -12.65
C GLY A 102 -7.39 7.19 -11.73
N HIS A 103 -6.92 7.40 -10.50
CA HIS A 103 -6.49 6.31 -9.63
C HIS A 103 -7.03 6.40 -8.19
N ALA A 104 -6.77 7.48 -7.47
CA ALA A 104 -7.11 7.58 -6.04
C ALA A 104 -8.62 7.64 -5.80
N PHE A 105 -9.34 8.54 -6.48
CA PHE A 105 -10.80 8.66 -6.34
C PHE A 105 -11.55 7.40 -6.81
N PRO A 106 -11.24 6.82 -8.00
CA PRO A 106 -11.80 5.54 -8.39
C PRO A 106 -11.49 4.43 -7.39
N GLY A 107 -10.31 4.46 -6.75
CA GLY A 107 -9.90 3.50 -5.73
C GLY A 107 -10.78 3.58 -4.48
N LEU A 108 -11.07 4.79 -4.01
CA LEU A 108 -12.00 5.01 -2.90
C LEU A 108 -13.40 4.48 -3.25
N LEU A 109 -13.91 4.82 -4.44
CA LEU A 109 -15.21 4.36 -4.89
C LEU A 109 -15.24 2.82 -5.01
N TRP A 110 -14.17 2.21 -5.51
CA TRP A 110 -14.03 0.77 -5.60
C TRP A 110 -14.14 0.10 -4.22
N CYS A 111 -13.48 0.63 -3.19
CA CYS A 111 -13.56 0.09 -1.83
C CYS A 111 -15.00 0.07 -1.30
N ILE A 112 -15.74 1.16 -1.48
CA ILE A 112 -17.14 1.28 -1.06
C ILE A 112 -18.01 0.28 -1.84
N LEU A 113 -17.90 0.28 -3.16
CA LEU A 113 -18.69 -0.61 -4.02
C LEU A 113 -18.38 -2.08 -3.72
N MET A 114 -17.12 -2.45 -3.51
CA MET A 114 -16.74 -3.83 -3.22
C MET A 114 -17.29 -4.32 -1.87
N ALA A 115 -17.37 -3.44 -0.86
CA ALA A 115 -18.04 -3.76 0.41
C ALA A 115 -19.54 -4.02 0.20
N VAL A 116 -20.21 -3.19 -0.61
CA VAL A 116 -21.62 -3.38 -0.99
C VAL A 116 -21.79 -4.70 -1.76
N GLN A 117 -20.91 -5.01 -2.72
CA GLN A 117 -20.96 -6.25 -3.51
C GLN A 117 -20.85 -7.52 -2.66
N ASN A 118 -20.14 -7.46 -1.54
CA ASN A 118 -19.98 -8.59 -0.62
C ASN A 118 -21.12 -8.74 0.41
N THR A 119 -22.12 -7.85 0.39
CA THR A 119 -23.25 -7.89 1.32
C THR A 119 -24.42 -8.70 0.76
N ASN A 120 -24.73 -9.85 1.39
CA ASN A 120 -25.82 -10.74 0.95
C ASN A 120 -27.19 -10.03 0.92
N LYS A 121 -27.49 -9.20 1.93
CA LYS A 121 -28.76 -8.47 2.03
C LYS A 121 -29.03 -7.60 0.80
N VAL A 122 -28.02 -6.86 0.32
CA VAL A 122 -28.15 -5.99 -0.87
C VAL A 122 -28.38 -6.82 -2.13
N ARG A 123 -27.68 -7.95 -2.27
CA ARG A 123 -27.86 -8.85 -3.42
C ARG A 123 -29.27 -9.44 -3.47
N GLU A 124 -29.82 -9.81 -2.32
CA GLU A 124 -31.15 -10.44 -2.21
C GLU A 124 -32.27 -9.42 -2.37
N ALA A 125 -32.16 -8.24 -1.74
CA ALA A 125 -33.17 -7.19 -1.83
C ALA A 125 -33.17 -6.44 -3.17
N TYR A 126 -31.98 -6.21 -3.77
CA TYR A 126 -31.82 -5.37 -4.96
C TYR A 126 -30.95 -6.07 -6.04
N PRO A 127 -31.42 -7.16 -6.66
CA PRO A 127 -30.63 -7.96 -7.59
C PRO A 127 -30.28 -7.23 -8.90
N CYS A 128 -31.10 -6.28 -9.35
CA CYS A 128 -30.77 -5.44 -10.51
C CYS A 128 -29.60 -4.49 -10.17
N THR A 129 -29.73 -3.77 -9.06
CA THR A 129 -28.72 -2.86 -8.55
C THR A 129 -27.39 -3.57 -8.31
N HIS A 130 -27.41 -4.75 -7.70
CA HIS A 130 -26.21 -5.57 -7.50
C HIS A 130 -25.48 -5.86 -8.83
N ARG A 131 -26.22 -6.24 -9.88
CA ARG A 131 -25.64 -6.53 -11.20
C ARG A 131 -25.03 -5.29 -11.86
N VAL A 132 -25.71 -4.15 -11.80
CA VAL A 132 -25.22 -2.88 -12.37
C VAL A 132 -23.95 -2.43 -11.63
N LEU A 133 -24.01 -2.34 -10.31
CA LEU A 133 -22.88 -1.94 -9.48
C LEU A 133 -21.70 -2.92 -9.61
N GLY A 134 -21.96 -4.21 -9.77
CA GLY A 134 -20.90 -5.21 -10.01
C GLY A 134 -20.16 -4.96 -11.32
N ARG A 135 -20.85 -4.58 -12.41
CA ARG A 135 -20.22 -4.21 -13.68
C ARG A 135 -19.41 -2.92 -13.56
N ILE A 136 -19.95 -1.91 -12.89
CA ILE A 136 -19.25 -0.65 -12.60
C ILE A 136 -17.98 -0.92 -11.80
N THR A 137 -18.06 -1.78 -10.77
CA THR A 137 -16.92 -2.15 -9.92
C THR A 137 -15.80 -2.79 -10.75
N LEU A 138 -16.13 -3.72 -11.65
CA LEU A 138 -15.15 -4.36 -12.55
C LEU A 138 -14.56 -3.39 -13.58
N ALA A 139 -15.36 -2.44 -14.08
CA ALA A 139 -14.86 -1.38 -14.95
C ALA A 139 -13.87 -0.48 -14.20
N ILE A 140 -14.18 -0.10 -12.96
CA ILE A 140 -13.27 0.64 -12.09
C ILE A 140 -11.99 -0.16 -11.81
N SER A 141 -12.06 -1.48 -11.57
CA SER A 141 -10.86 -2.31 -11.44
C SER A 141 -9.95 -2.27 -12.68
N THR A 142 -10.55 -2.21 -13.86
CA THR A 142 -9.81 -2.10 -15.12
C THR A 142 -9.15 -0.72 -15.22
N LEU A 143 -9.90 0.35 -14.94
CA LEU A 143 -9.37 1.71 -14.87
C LEU A 143 -8.20 1.80 -13.88
N LEU A 144 -8.34 1.26 -12.66
CA LEU A 144 -7.32 1.25 -11.62
C LEU A 144 -6.06 0.50 -12.04
N SER A 145 -6.19 -0.61 -12.74
CA SER A 145 -5.05 -1.38 -13.24
C SER A 145 -4.30 -0.59 -14.32
N LEU A 146 -5.04 0.00 -15.27
CA LEU A 146 -4.46 0.79 -16.36
C LEU A 146 -3.82 2.09 -15.84
N SER A 147 -4.49 2.81 -14.95
CA SER A 147 -3.95 4.04 -14.36
C SER A 147 -2.77 3.75 -13.43
N GLY A 148 -2.83 2.64 -12.67
CA GLY A 148 -1.71 2.15 -11.87
C GLY A 148 -0.47 1.85 -12.71
N TRP A 149 -0.61 1.07 -13.79
CA TRP A 149 0.49 0.82 -14.72
C TRP A 149 1.00 2.08 -15.42
N SER A 150 0.12 3.02 -15.73
CA SER A 150 0.52 4.30 -16.33
C SER A 150 1.34 5.13 -15.34
N LEU A 151 0.97 5.14 -14.05
CA LEU A 151 1.73 5.77 -12.98
C LEU A 151 3.08 5.08 -12.78
N LEU A 152 3.12 3.74 -12.83
CA LEU A 152 4.35 2.94 -12.73
C LEU A 152 5.35 3.20 -13.88
N ARG A 153 4.88 3.71 -15.02
CA ARG A 153 5.72 3.98 -16.19
C ARG A 153 6.18 5.43 -16.30
N ARG A 154 5.59 6.35 -15.54
CA ARG A 154 6.08 7.73 -15.49
C ARG A 154 7.23 7.83 -14.49
N LYS A 155 8.39 8.26 -14.97
CA LYS A 155 9.57 8.54 -14.13
C LYS A 155 9.21 9.53 -13.02
N GLY A 156 9.75 9.30 -11.82
CA GLY A 156 9.59 10.15 -10.63
C GLY A 156 8.21 10.20 -9.96
N LEU A 157 7.20 9.50 -10.51
CA LEU A 157 5.86 9.42 -9.90
C LEU A 157 5.56 8.11 -9.18
N SER A 158 6.36 7.08 -9.44
CA SER A 158 6.23 5.79 -8.80
C SER A 158 7.58 5.28 -8.31
N PHE A 159 7.53 4.47 -7.25
CA PHE A 159 8.67 3.78 -6.67
C PHE A 159 9.12 2.62 -7.58
N ARG A 160 9.64 2.97 -8.76
CA ARG A 160 10.12 2.00 -9.74
C ARG A 160 11.63 1.97 -9.71
N HIS A 161 12.15 0.83 -9.30
CA HIS A 161 13.55 0.48 -9.52
C HIS A 161 13.78 0.24 -11.03
N GLU A 162 14.98 0.56 -11.54
CA GLU A 162 15.31 0.40 -12.96
C GLU A 162 15.19 -1.05 -13.41
N ASP A 163 15.78 -1.96 -12.63
CA ASP A 163 15.57 -3.40 -12.77
C ASP A 163 14.21 -3.82 -12.18
N TRP A 164 13.34 -4.35 -13.05
CA TRP A 164 12.03 -4.86 -12.67
C TRP A 164 12.14 -6.04 -11.69
N CYS A 165 13.11 -6.93 -11.90
CA CYS A 165 13.36 -8.12 -11.06
C CYS A 165 14.17 -7.81 -9.78
N HIS A 166 14.39 -6.54 -9.46
CA HIS A 166 15.21 -6.16 -8.33
C HIS A 166 14.69 -6.76 -7.01
N LEU A 167 15.62 -7.31 -6.24
CA LEU A 167 15.40 -7.82 -4.91
C LEU A 167 16.12 -6.92 -3.91
N HIS A 168 15.35 -6.25 -3.08
CA HIS A 168 15.88 -5.53 -1.92
C HIS A 168 16.41 -6.53 -0.90
N LYS A 169 17.43 -6.12 -0.16
CA LYS A 169 18.14 -6.98 0.80
C LYS A 169 18.39 -6.19 2.08
N VAL A 170 18.09 -6.79 3.22
CA VAL A 170 18.60 -6.30 4.51
C VAL A 170 19.76 -7.20 4.94
N ARG A 171 20.83 -6.56 5.42
CA ARG A 171 22.05 -7.23 5.88
C ARG A 171 22.23 -7.04 7.38
N PHE A 172 22.81 -8.03 8.02
CA PHE A 172 23.25 -7.98 9.41
C PHE A 172 24.66 -8.58 9.49
N ASP A 173 25.62 -7.81 9.98
CA ASP A 173 27.04 -8.18 10.02
C ASP A 173 27.55 -8.68 8.66
N GLY A 174 27.17 -7.96 7.59
CA GLY A 174 27.54 -8.28 6.21
C GLY A 174 26.78 -9.45 5.56
N ARG A 175 25.97 -10.21 6.33
CA ARG A 175 25.18 -11.34 5.81
C ARG A 175 23.77 -10.90 5.45
N THR A 176 23.27 -11.31 4.29
CA THR A 176 21.86 -11.08 3.93
C THR A 176 20.97 -11.95 4.80
N VAL A 177 20.08 -11.32 5.58
CA VAL A 177 19.14 -12.01 6.47
C VAL A 177 17.73 -12.10 5.90
N PHE A 178 17.35 -11.14 5.05
CA PHE A 178 16.03 -11.14 4.43
C PHE A 178 16.06 -10.39 3.08
N LEU A 179 15.19 -10.83 2.17
CA LEU A 179 15.08 -10.32 0.80
C LEU A 179 13.62 -10.23 0.39
N TRP A 180 13.29 -9.23 -0.42
CA TRP A 180 11.93 -9.03 -0.92
C TRP A 180 11.93 -8.32 -2.28
N PRO A 181 10.88 -8.47 -3.09
CA PRO A 181 10.84 -7.90 -4.44
C PRO A 181 10.60 -6.38 -4.45
N SER A 182 10.91 -5.77 -5.59
CA SER A 182 10.64 -4.37 -5.87
C SER A 182 9.14 -4.04 -5.82
N PHE A 183 8.82 -2.78 -5.48
CA PHE A 183 7.45 -2.29 -5.50
C PHE A 183 6.79 -2.45 -6.88
N ALA A 184 7.52 -2.11 -7.95
CA ALA A 184 7.02 -2.18 -9.33
C ALA A 184 6.64 -3.60 -9.76
N SER A 185 7.51 -4.60 -9.53
CA SER A 185 7.22 -5.99 -9.90
C SER A 185 5.97 -6.52 -9.20
N MET A 186 5.87 -6.29 -7.88
CA MET A 186 4.74 -6.78 -7.09
C MET A 186 3.43 -6.09 -7.47
N THR A 187 3.46 -4.78 -7.70
CA THR A 187 2.25 -4.03 -8.10
C THR A 187 1.81 -4.37 -9.52
N ASP A 188 2.74 -4.63 -10.44
CA ASP A 188 2.41 -5.16 -11.78
C ASP A 188 1.71 -6.51 -11.69
N MET A 189 2.24 -7.43 -10.86
CA MET A 189 1.61 -8.74 -10.62
C MET A 189 0.21 -8.61 -10.02
N ILE A 190 0.00 -7.72 -9.06
CA ILE A 190 -1.32 -7.44 -8.47
C ILE A 190 -2.27 -6.92 -9.56
N GLY A 191 -1.83 -5.97 -10.39
CA GLY A 191 -2.64 -5.45 -11.51
C GLY A 191 -3.09 -6.57 -12.46
N LEU A 192 -2.17 -7.46 -12.86
CA LEU A 192 -2.48 -8.62 -13.70
C LEU A 192 -3.50 -9.55 -13.02
N LEU A 193 -3.33 -9.85 -11.74
CA LEU A 193 -4.24 -10.70 -10.98
C LEU A 193 -5.64 -10.06 -10.84
N VAL A 194 -5.73 -8.75 -10.64
CA VAL A 194 -7.00 -8.01 -10.59
C VAL A 194 -7.75 -8.15 -11.90
N LEU A 195 -7.09 -7.94 -13.05
CA LEU A 195 -7.70 -8.12 -14.36
C LEU A 195 -8.13 -9.57 -14.61
N PHE A 196 -7.26 -10.53 -14.30
CA PHE A 196 -7.54 -11.94 -14.48
C PHE A 196 -8.75 -12.40 -13.66
N THR A 197 -8.77 -12.08 -12.36
CA THR A 197 -9.88 -12.41 -11.47
C THR A 197 -11.17 -11.69 -11.88
N GLY A 198 -11.09 -10.44 -12.35
CA GLY A 198 -12.22 -9.69 -12.90
C GLY A 198 -12.80 -10.34 -14.16
N TYR A 199 -11.94 -10.73 -15.10
CA TYR A 199 -12.33 -11.48 -16.30
C TYR A 199 -13.04 -12.79 -15.95
N LYS A 200 -12.47 -13.60 -15.05
CA LYS A 200 -13.08 -14.87 -14.62
C LYS A 200 -14.43 -14.63 -13.95
N THR A 201 -14.55 -13.56 -13.16
CA THR A 201 -15.79 -13.17 -12.50
C THR A 201 -16.91 -12.91 -13.50
N ILE A 202 -16.66 -12.11 -14.55
CA ILE A 202 -17.68 -11.80 -15.57
C ILE A 202 -17.93 -12.97 -16.52
N ALA A 203 -16.90 -13.72 -16.91
CA ALA A 203 -17.03 -14.85 -17.83
C ALA A 203 -17.94 -15.94 -17.25
N HIS A 204 -17.77 -16.28 -15.97
CA HIS A 204 -18.64 -17.27 -15.31
C HIS A 204 -20.05 -16.76 -15.06
N ALA A 205 -20.24 -15.46 -14.81
CA ALA A 205 -21.58 -14.86 -14.73
C ALA A 205 -22.34 -14.98 -16.05
N ARG A 206 -21.68 -14.69 -17.18
CA ARG A 206 -22.28 -14.79 -18.53
C ARG A 206 -22.67 -16.21 -18.91
N ARG A 207 -21.92 -17.21 -18.41
CA ARG A 207 -22.21 -18.64 -18.61
C ARG A 207 -23.26 -19.19 -17.64
N GLY A 208 -23.86 -18.37 -16.77
CA GLY A 208 -24.82 -18.82 -15.75
C GLY A 208 -24.20 -19.64 -14.60
N ASN A 209 -22.87 -19.80 -14.56
CA ASN A 209 -22.19 -20.54 -13.49
C ASN A 209 -22.00 -19.65 -12.25
N TYR A 210 -23.08 -19.41 -11.51
CA TYR A 210 -23.08 -18.50 -10.37
C TYR A 210 -22.22 -18.99 -9.19
N ALA A 211 -22.00 -20.31 -9.06
CA ALA A 211 -21.12 -20.86 -8.04
C ALA A 211 -19.65 -20.49 -8.30
N ALA A 212 -19.20 -20.66 -9.54
CA ALA A 212 -17.86 -20.24 -9.96
C ALA A 212 -17.72 -18.71 -9.93
N HIS A 213 -18.71 -17.97 -10.44
CA HIS A 213 -18.74 -16.51 -10.38
C HIS A 213 -18.52 -15.98 -8.96
N ARG A 214 -19.25 -16.50 -7.96
CA ARG A 214 -19.09 -16.08 -6.56
C ARG A 214 -17.69 -16.37 -6.01
N THR A 215 -17.08 -17.48 -6.44
CA THR A 215 -15.74 -17.85 -6.01
C THR A 215 -14.70 -16.89 -6.60
N TRP A 216 -14.79 -16.60 -7.89
CA TRP A 216 -13.91 -15.64 -8.56
C TRP A 216 -14.12 -14.20 -8.09
N ALA A 217 -15.36 -13.81 -7.79
CA ALA A 217 -15.67 -12.50 -7.22
C ALA A 217 -14.96 -12.30 -5.86
N ARG A 218 -14.91 -13.33 -5.01
CA ARG A 218 -14.16 -13.27 -3.75
C ARG A 218 -12.66 -13.16 -3.98
N PHE A 219 -12.09 -13.95 -4.89
CA PHE A 219 -10.67 -13.81 -5.25
C PHE A 219 -10.34 -12.42 -5.80
N HIS A 220 -11.24 -11.86 -6.60
CA HIS A 220 -11.13 -10.49 -7.09
C HIS A 220 -11.14 -9.47 -5.94
N THR A 221 -12.05 -9.64 -4.97
CA THR A 221 -12.06 -8.86 -3.73
C THR A 221 -10.72 -8.96 -3.01
N TYR A 222 -10.23 -10.17 -2.67
CA TYR A 222 -8.97 -10.33 -1.94
C TYR A 222 -7.79 -9.70 -2.67
N THR A 223 -7.71 -9.88 -3.99
CA THR A 223 -6.63 -9.32 -4.81
C THR A 223 -6.67 -7.79 -4.79
N GLY A 224 -7.83 -7.17 -4.98
CA GLY A 224 -7.95 -5.71 -4.93
C GLY A 224 -7.75 -5.14 -3.52
N PHE A 225 -8.12 -5.89 -2.48
CA PHE A 225 -7.89 -5.49 -1.08
C PHE A 225 -6.41 -5.55 -0.65
N ALA A 226 -5.54 -6.17 -1.44
CA ALA A 226 -4.10 -6.12 -1.20
C ALA A 226 -3.58 -4.67 -1.13
N ILE A 227 -4.19 -3.72 -1.85
CA ILE A 227 -3.80 -2.30 -1.83
C ILE A 227 -4.14 -1.61 -0.49
N PRO A 228 -5.39 -1.65 0.02
CA PRO A 228 -5.68 -1.22 1.39
C PRO A 228 -4.78 -1.86 2.46
N VAL A 229 -4.51 -3.17 2.34
CA VAL A 229 -3.60 -3.87 3.25
C VAL A 229 -2.17 -3.30 3.13
N GLN A 230 -1.70 -3.02 1.91
CA GLN A 230 -0.42 -2.36 1.68
C GLN A 230 -0.34 -1.00 2.38
N ARG A 231 -1.41 -0.19 2.37
CA ARG A 231 -1.44 1.08 3.10
C ARG A 231 -1.31 0.90 4.61
N ALA A 232 -1.94 -0.12 5.17
CA ALA A 232 -1.78 -0.47 6.59
C ALA A 232 -0.34 -0.93 6.89
N CYS A 233 0.24 -1.81 6.07
CA CYS A 233 1.63 -2.24 6.21
C CYS A 233 2.62 -1.07 6.07
N GLN A 234 2.36 -0.14 5.14
CA GLN A 234 3.16 1.07 4.97
C GLN A 234 3.10 1.96 6.22
N GLY A 235 1.92 2.15 6.81
CA GLY A 235 1.77 2.89 8.06
C GLY A 235 2.53 2.25 9.22
N PHE A 236 2.50 0.92 9.32
CA PHE A 236 3.31 0.19 10.31
C PHE A 236 4.81 0.39 10.07
N LEU A 237 5.28 0.22 8.83
CA LEU A 237 6.68 0.42 8.47
C LEU A 237 7.14 1.87 8.69
N PHE A 238 6.24 2.84 8.58
CA PHE A 238 6.52 4.25 8.87
C PHE A 238 6.83 4.45 10.36
N VAL A 239 6.03 3.84 11.23
CA VAL A 239 6.29 3.85 12.67
C VAL A 239 7.62 3.17 12.98
N VAL A 240 7.91 2.02 12.36
CA VAL A 240 9.22 1.35 12.53
C VAL A 240 10.36 2.24 12.07
N ALA A 241 10.24 2.88 10.89
CA ALA A 241 11.26 3.77 10.35
C ALA A 241 11.51 5.01 11.24
N MET A 242 10.52 5.47 12.01
CA MET A 242 10.73 6.52 13.02
C MET A 242 11.50 6.03 14.24
N LEU A 243 11.38 4.75 14.59
CA LEU A 243 12.00 4.18 15.78
C LEU A 243 13.42 3.66 15.54
N VAL A 244 13.71 3.16 14.33
CA VAL A 244 15.03 2.60 13.97
C VAL A 244 16.18 3.57 14.25
N PRO A 245 16.11 4.88 13.90
CA PRO A 245 17.20 5.83 14.17
C PRO A 245 17.53 6.01 15.67
N LEU A 246 16.62 5.61 16.56
CA LEU A 246 16.83 5.67 18.02
C LEU A 246 17.72 4.54 18.54
N LEU A 247 18.09 3.57 17.68
CA LEU A 247 19.00 2.50 18.06
C LEU A 247 20.44 3.02 18.20
N PRO A 248 21.26 2.41 19.08
CA PRO A 248 22.68 2.72 19.18
C PRO A 248 23.39 2.62 17.83
N LYS A 249 24.34 3.55 17.57
CA LYS A 249 25.16 3.55 16.34
C LYS A 249 25.81 2.20 16.05
N SER A 250 26.26 1.49 17.09
CA SER A 250 26.83 0.15 16.97
C SER A 250 25.86 -0.88 16.39
N ILE A 251 24.55 -0.76 16.63
CA ILE A 251 23.53 -1.62 16.04
C ILE A 251 23.22 -1.17 14.62
N LEU A 252 23.08 0.14 14.39
CA LEU A 252 22.80 0.72 13.07
C LEU A 252 23.87 0.34 12.04
N GLN A 253 25.15 0.38 12.44
CA GLN A 253 26.27 -0.05 11.59
C GLN A 253 26.17 -1.51 11.18
N ARG A 254 25.72 -2.40 12.07
CA ARG A 254 25.54 -3.83 11.77
C ARG A 254 24.47 -4.06 10.71
N PHE A 255 23.50 -3.15 10.61
CA PHE A 255 22.45 -3.17 9.59
C PHE A 255 22.81 -2.43 8.30
N ASN A 256 24.03 -1.90 8.16
CA ASN A 256 24.41 -0.99 7.08
C ASN A 256 23.40 0.17 6.92
N TYR A 257 23.05 0.81 8.03
CA TYR A 257 22.11 1.92 8.02
C TYR A 257 22.57 3.02 7.04
N PRO A 258 21.67 3.57 6.20
CA PRO A 258 22.02 4.53 5.16
C PRO A 258 22.59 5.83 5.75
N SER A 259 23.66 6.34 5.13
CA SER A 259 24.37 7.57 5.55
C SER A 259 24.39 8.67 4.50
N SER A 260 23.96 8.38 3.26
CA SER A 260 23.82 9.36 2.17
C SER A 260 22.37 9.48 1.71
N ASP A 261 22.04 10.56 1.03
CA ASP A 261 20.69 10.80 0.51
C ASP A 261 20.29 9.77 -0.54
N GLU A 262 21.22 9.37 -1.39
CA GLU A 262 21.02 8.29 -2.36
C GLU A 262 20.74 6.96 -1.66
N SER A 263 21.54 6.59 -0.64
CA SER A 263 21.30 5.36 0.13
C SER A 263 20.00 5.41 0.93
N THR A 264 19.58 6.61 1.34
CA THR A 264 18.31 6.84 2.02
C THR A 264 17.15 6.64 1.04
N TYR A 265 17.24 7.23 -0.15
CA TYR A 265 16.27 7.04 -1.25
C TYR A 265 16.07 5.56 -1.60
N GLU A 266 17.17 4.80 -1.74
CA GLU A 266 17.12 3.36 -1.99
C GLU A 266 16.45 2.58 -0.84
N ALA A 267 16.68 3.00 0.41
CA ALA A 267 15.99 2.43 1.56
C ALA A 267 14.48 2.74 1.56
N GLU A 268 14.06 3.94 1.11
CA GLU A 268 12.64 4.28 0.96
C GLU A 268 11.96 3.39 -0.08
N LEU A 269 12.61 3.22 -1.25
CA LEU A 269 12.15 2.32 -2.31
C LEU A 269 12.00 0.89 -1.78
N ALA A 270 13.01 0.42 -1.04
CA ALA A 270 12.99 -0.88 -0.41
C ALA A 270 11.83 -1.03 0.57
N CYS A 271 11.58 -0.02 1.40
CA CYS A 271 10.49 -0.06 2.36
C CYS A 271 9.10 -0.09 1.69
N MET A 272 8.93 0.62 0.57
CA MET A 272 7.70 0.55 -0.23
C MET A 272 7.50 -0.82 -0.87
N GLY A 273 8.56 -1.44 -1.38
CA GLY A 273 8.54 -2.83 -1.84
C GLY A 273 8.14 -3.79 -0.72
N LEU A 274 8.70 -3.61 0.48
CA LEU A 274 8.38 -4.42 1.66
C LEU A 274 6.91 -4.29 2.06
N ALA A 275 6.34 -3.09 2.02
CA ALA A 275 4.93 -2.86 2.32
C ALA A 275 4.00 -3.69 1.41
N VAL A 276 4.29 -3.72 0.10
CA VAL A 276 3.51 -4.52 -0.86
C VAL A 276 3.73 -6.02 -0.63
N PHE A 277 4.97 -6.43 -0.34
CA PHE A 277 5.30 -7.82 -0.08
C PHE A 277 4.56 -8.36 1.17
N LEU A 278 4.58 -7.60 2.27
CA LEU A 278 3.82 -7.93 3.48
C LEU A 278 2.31 -7.97 3.23
N ALA A 279 1.80 -7.08 2.39
CA ALA A 279 0.40 -7.10 1.99
C ALA A 279 0.03 -8.33 1.18
N ALA A 280 0.91 -8.76 0.26
CA ALA A 280 0.73 -10.00 -0.49
C ALA A 280 0.70 -11.23 0.42
N ILE A 281 1.64 -11.34 1.38
CA ILE A 281 1.66 -12.42 2.38
C ILE A 281 0.38 -12.41 3.21
N THR A 282 -0.01 -11.24 3.73
CA THR A 282 -1.22 -11.07 4.54
C THR A 282 -2.46 -11.48 3.77
N SER A 283 -2.56 -11.05 2.50
CA SER A 283 -3.68 -11.39 1.63
C SER A 283 -3.72 -12.88 1.31
N ALA A 284 -2.57 -13.50 1.03
CA ALA A 284 -2.44 -14.94 0.82
C ALA A 284 -2.86 -15.75 2.06
N PHE A 285 -2.48 -15.29 3.26
CA PHE A 285 -2.91 -15.90 4.51
C PHE A 285 -4.43 -15.81 4.71
N ILE A 286 -5.04 -14.65 4.44
CA ILE A 286 -6.50 -14.46 4.50
C ILE A 286 -7.19 -15.42 3.52
N VAL A 287 -6.70 -15.50 2.28
CA VAL A 287 -7.22 -16.41 1.26
C VAL A 287 -7.10 -17.87 1.71
N TYR A 288 -5.92 -18.29 2.18
CA TYR A 288 -5.68 -19.63 2.67
C TYR A 288 -6.62 -19.99 3.82
N ARG A 289 -6.79 -19.10 4.80
CA ARG A 289 -7.73 -19.27 5.91
C ARG A 289 -9.16 -19.43 5.40
N ASP A 290 -9.61 -18.57 4.48
CA ASP A 290 -10.99 -18.55 4.00
C ASP A 290 -11.33 -19.67 3.01
N VAL A 291 -10.32 -20.30 2.41
CA VAL A 291 -10.45 -21.50 1.59
C VAL A 291 -10.40 -22.75 2.46
N SER A 292 -9.41 -22.85 3.36
CA SER A 292 -9.15 -24.04 4.18
C SER A 292 -10.16 -24.23 5.33
N ARG A 293 -10.68 -23.15 5.90
CA ARG A 293 -11.69 -23.22 6.98
C ARG A 293 -13.13 -23.34 6.48
N ARG A 294 -13.37 -23.52 5.17
CA ARG A 294 -14.72 -23.86 4.72
C ARG A 294 -15.04 -25.27 5.18
N PRO A 295 -16.05 -25.47 6.05
CA PRO A 295 -16.53 -26.80 6.32
C PRO A 295 -16.92 -27.40 4.97
N SER A 296 -16.37 -28.57 4.66
CA SER A 296 -16.75 -29.33 3.49
C SER A 296 -18.28 -29.42 3.45
N ARG A 297 -18.92 -28.66 2.56
CA ARG A 297 -20.36 -28.70 2.30
C ARG A 297 -20.74 -29.98 1.55
N ARG A 298 -20.00 -31.07 1.79
CA ARG A 298 -20.00 -32.34 1.07
C ARG A 298 -20.63 -33.49 1.88
N LYS A 299 -21.10 -33.24 3.12
CA LYS A 299 -21.70 -34.30 3.98
C LYS A 299 -23.22 -34.26 4.17
N HIS A 300 -23.98 -33.47 3.40
CA HIS A 300 -25.46 -33.51 3.46
C HIS A 300 -26.14 -33.81 2.11
N ALA A 301 -25.38 -34.33 1.14
CA ALA A 301 -25.94 -34.92 -0.08
C ALA A 301 -25.97 -36.46 0.00
N ASN A 302 -26.04 -37.04 1.20
CA ASN A 302 -26.62 -38.37 1.32
C ASN A 302 -28.12 -38.18 1.24
N ALA A 303 -28.61 -38.31 0.01
CA ALA A 303 -29.99 -38.60 -0.29
C ALA A 303 -30.50 -39.63 0.73
N LYS A 304 -31.61 -39.30 1.39
CA LYS A 304 -32.52 -40.35 1.82
C LYS A 304 -33.05 -40.98 0.53
N VAL A 305 -32.37 -42.04 0.10
CA VAL A 305 -32.99 -43.09 -0.69
C VAL A 305 -33.60 -44.03 0.34
N ASN A 306 -34.91 -44.26 0.17
CA ASN A 306 -35.84 -45.04 0.98
C ASN A 306 -36.47 -44.30 2.17
#